data_AF-A0A2T0PU46-F1
#
_entry.id   AF-A0A2T0PU46-F1
#
_cell.length_a   1.000
_cell.length_b   1.000
_cell.length_c   1.000
_cell.angle_alpha   90.00
_cell.angle_beta   90.00
_cell.angle_gamma   90.00
#
_symmetry.space_group_name_H-M   'P 1'
#
loop_
_entity.id
_entity.type
_entity.pdbx_description
1 polymer ?
#
loop_
_entity_poly.entity_id
_entity_poly.type
_entity_poly.pdbx_seq_one_letter_code
_entity_poly.pdbx_strand_id
1 'polypeptide(L)'
;MAHDVHPAQAAFAGRLHTALAPGRAGLVWSPYSVACALGLVGIGAAGATRREIAELVAPGLDLAELAGLLGPAAEPADGDGGASRLDAANTLWLRPDFAVAEGFAAALREWPGASVRPADFQRDPEGARRAVNALVDAVTSGLIPQLVRPGEVSADTQAVLVNALYTRVAWRSPFDPADTRPAPFRTAGGSREVATMWRRERLRHARHAGWELVTLPGLGGLAVDLLLPPEEDAAAVFDPRVLAGLHRAASGTEVELFLPRFAVGWRGSLLEPLAGLGVREVFSDRAELSGITPSAALKVDDVIHEAVLRVDETGAEGAAATAATMVLTAVVVPPEPVVVRFDRPFAVVVRNRGAVLFLAQVADPGDG
;
A
#
# COMPACT_ATOMS: atom_id res chain seq x y z
N MET A 1 20.72 3.45 -1.01
CA MET A 1 20.21 2.54 -2.07
C MET A 1 18.82 2.09 -1.63
N ALA A 2 17.85 1.96 -2.55
CA ALA A 2 16.53 1.46 -2.19
C ALA A 2 16.59 -0.03 -1.85
N HIS A 3 16.08 -0.42 -0.67
CA HIS A 3 16.06 -1.81 -0.22
C HIS A 3 15.00 -2.62 -0.98
N ASP A 4 15.38 -3.80 -1.48
CA ASP A 4 14.45 -4.75 -2.10
C ASP A 4 13.40 -5.22 -1.08
N VAL A 5 12.27 -5.75 -1.56
CA VAL A 5 11.14 -6.13 -0.68
C VAL A 5 11.53 -7.32 0.18
N HIS A 6 11.20 -7.25 1.48
CA HIS A 6 11.42 -8.34 2.41
C HIS A 6 10.53 -9.55 2.05
N PRO A 7 11.05 -10.79 2.05
CA PRO A 7 10.30 -11.97 1.61
C PRO A 7 8.96 -12.17 2.33
N ALA A 8 8.90 -11.92 3.64
CA ALA A 8 7.66 -12.05 4.41
C ALA A 8 6.57 -11.07 3.93
N GLN A 9 6.96 -9.83 3.62
CA GLN A 9 6.06 -8.79 3.10
C GLN A 9 5.62 -9.11 1.68
N ALA A 10 6.53 -9.58 0.82
CA ALA A 10 6.19 -10.01 -0.52
C ALA A 10 5.19 -11.17 -0.48
N ALA A 11 5.41 -12.18 0.37
CA ALA A 11 4.53 -13.33 0.50
C ALA A 11 3.12 -12.95 1.00
N PHE A 12 3.02 -12.13 2.04
CA PHE A 12 1.75 -11.61 2.54
C PHE A 12 1.01 -10.81 1.45
N ALA A 13 1.71 -9.85 0.82
CA ALA A 13 1.15 -9.02 -0.24
C ALA A 13 0.64 -9.86 -1.42
N GLY A 14 1.40 -10.85 -1.88
CA GLY A 14 0.97 -11.73 -2.99
C GLY A 14 -0.28 -12.55 -2.66
N ARG A 15 -0.33 -13.15 -1.46
CA ARG A 15 -1.48 -13.97 -1.02
C ARG A 15 -2.76 -13.15 -0.95
N LEU A 16 -2.73 -12.00 -0.26
CA LEU A 16 -3.91 -11.17 -0.07
C LEU A 16 -4.29 -10.43 -1.36
N HIS A 17 -3.33 -9.98 -2.16
CA HIS A 17 -3.65 -9.39 -3.46
C HIS A 17 -4.35 -10.40 -4.39
N THR A 18 -3.92 -11.66 -4.41
CA THR A 18 -4.60 -12.72 -5.17
C THR A 18 -6.03 -12.95 -4.69
N ALA A 19 -6.28 -12.88 -3.38
CA ALA A 19 -7.63 -13.01 -2.81
C ALA A 19 -8.51 -11.77 -3.11
N LEU A 20 -7.90 -10.60 -3.26
CA LEU A 20 -8.59 -9.35 -3.58
C LEU A 20 -8.80 -9.13 -5.09
N ALA A 21 -7.99 -9.73 -5.96
CA ALA A 21 -8.02 -9.51 -7.40
C ALA A 21 -9.26 -10.01 -8.18
N PRO A 22 -9.99 -11.09 -7.79
CA PRO A 22 -11.00 -11.70 -8.67
C PRO A 22 -12.07 -10.71 -9.13
N GLY A 23 -12.30 -10.64 -10.44
CA GLY A 23 -13.36 -9.86 -11.07
C GLY A 23 -13.14 -8.33 -11.09
N ARG A 24 -11.94 -7.82 -10.76
CA ARG A 24 -11.68 -6.38 -10.69
C ARG A 24 -10.90 -5.87 -11.90
N ALA A 25 -11.32 -4.72 -12.43
CA ALA A 25 -10.62 -3.99 -13.49
C ALA A 25 -9.45 -3.14 -12.97
N GLY A 26 -9.24 -3.09 -11.66
CA GLY A 26 -8.16 -2.35 -11.00
C GLY A 26 -8.24 -2.57 -9.51
N LEU A 27 -7.09 -2.57 -8.84
CA LEU A 27 -7.00 -2.80 -7.40
C LEU A 27 -5.83 -2.00 -6.86
N VAL A 28 -5.99 -1.38 -5.70
CA VAL A 28 -4.88 -0.85 -4.92
C VAL A 28 -5.17 -1.12 -3.46
N TRP A 29 -4.16 -1.49 -2.70
CA TRP A 29 -4.29 -1.64 -1.26
C TRP A 29 -2.92 -1.48 -0.62
N SER A 30 -2.89 -1.35 0.69
CA SER A 30 -1.66 -1.21 1.47
C SER A 30 -1.35 -2.49 2.26
N PRO A 31 -0.41 -3.32 1.80
CA PRO A 31 0.08 -4.44 2.59
C PRO A 31 0.66 -3.99 3.94
N TYR A 32 1.44 -2.91 3.94
CA TYR A 32 1.96 -2.28 5.15
C TYR A 32 0.86 -2.01 6.18
N SER A 33 -0.18 -1.28 5.78
CA SER A 33 -1.21 -0.81 6.70
C SER A 33 -2.08 -1.95 7.21
N VAL A 34 -2.42 -2.92 6.34
CA VAL A 34 -3.17 -4.12 6.75
C VAL A 34 -2.34 -5.00 7.68
N ALA A 35 -1.03 -5.18 7.43
CA ALA A 35 -0.14 -5.91 8.31
C ALA A 35 -0.01 -5.23 9.69
N CYS A 36 0.12 -3.90 9.73
CA CYS A 36 0.10 -3.13 10.98
C CYS A 36 -1.22 -3.33 11.74
N ALA A 37 -2.35 -3.21 11.05
CA ALA A 37 -3.67 -3.29 11.67
C ALA A 37 -3.98 -4.69 12.21
N LEU A 38 -3.66 -5.74 11.46
CA LEU A 38 -3.85 -7.13 11.90
C LEU A 38 -2.84 -7.53 12.96
N GLY A 39 -1.58 -7.13 12.81
CA GLY A 39 -0.56 -7.38 13.83
C GLY A 39 -0.89 -6.71 15.17
N LEU A 40 -1.50 -5.52 15.14
CA LEU A 40 -2.09 -4.88 16.32
C LEU A 40 -3.12 -5.79 17.00
N VAL A 41 -4.05 -6.40 16.26
CA VAL A 41 -5.00 -7.34 16.87
C VAL A 41 -4.27 -8.60 17.36
N GLY A 42 -3.28 -9.07 16.61
CA GLY A 42 -2.47 -10.24 16.94
C GLY A 42 -1.68 -10.11 18.24
N ILE A 43 -1.17 -8.93 18.59
CA ILE A 43 -0.45 -8.73 19.86
C ILE A 43 -1.38 -8.87 21.08
N GLY A 44 -2.67 -8.54 20.94
CA GLY A 44 -3.69 -8.72 21.97
C GLY A 44 -4.44 -10.05 21.90
N ALA A 45 -4.12 -10.89 20.90
CA ALA A 45 -4.73 -12.20 20.70
C ALA A 45 -3.93 -13.32 21.38
N ALA A 46 -4.62 -14.42 21.67
CA ALA A 46 -4.04 -15.68 22.16
C ALA A 46 -4.44 -16.87 21.25
N GLY A 47 -3.88 -18.04 21.58
CA GLY A 47 -4.29 -19.33 21.01
C GLY A 47 -4.38 -19.36 19.48
N ALA A 48 -5.51 -19.86 18.97
CA ALA A 48 -5.72 -20.02 17.54
C ALA A 48 -5.81 -18.65 16.83
N THR A 49 -6.47 -17.68 17.46
CA THR A 49 -6.64 -16.32 16.92
C THR A 49 -5.29 -15.65 16.62
N ARG A 50 -4.35 -15.71 17.57
CA ARG A 50 -3.00 -15.14 17.37
C ARG A 50 -2.24 -15.85 16.26
N ARG A 51 -2.29 -17.19 16.26
CA ARG A 51 -1.56 -18.01 15.30
C ARG A 51 -2.03 -17.74 13.87
N GLU A 52 -3.34 -17.75 13.62
CA GLU A 52 -3.91 -17.49 12.29
C GLU A 52 -3.48 -16.12 11.75
N ILE A 53 -3.52 -15.08 12.58
CA ILE A 53 -3.07 -13.74 12.21
C ILE A 53 -1.57 -13.77 11.87
N ALA A 54 -0.74 -14.28 12.77
CA ALA A 54 0.72 -14.27 12.60
C ALA A 54 1.16 -15.06 11.36
N GLU A 55 0.56 -16.23 11.10
CA GLU A 55 0.85 -17.05 9.92
C GLU A 55 0.55 -16.33 8.59
N LEU A 56 -0.43 -15.42 8.58
CA LEU A 56 -0.74 -14.63 7.39
C LEU A 56 0.18 -13.43 7.22
N VAL A 57 0.34 -12.60 8.26
CA VAL A 57 1.01 -11.28 8.14
C VAL A 57 2.53 -11.31 8.37
N ALA A 58 3.01 -12.33 9.08
CA ALA A 58 4.41 -12.51 9.44
C ALA A 58 4.95 -13.88 8.97
N PRO A 59 4.76 -14.30 7.71
CA PRO A 59 5.19 -15.63 7.29
C PRO A 59 6.72 -15.77 7.43
N GLY A 60 7.14 -16.66 8.33
CA GLY A 60 8.56 -16.88 8.66
C GLY A 60 9.16 -15.88 9.65
N LEU A 61 8.34 -15.05 10.30
CA LEU A 61 8.70 -14.10 11.35
C LEU A 61 7.75 -14.25 12.54
N ASP A 62 8.12 -13.74 13.71
CA ASP A 62 7.16 -13.43 14.77
C ASP A 62 6.58 -12.00 14.63
N LEU A 63 5.60 -11.66 15.46
CA LEU A 63 4.95 -10.33 15.39
C LEU A 63 5.87 -9.19 15.84
N ALA A 64 6.85 -9.45 16.71
CA ALA A 64 7.80 -8.42 17.15
C ALA A 64 8.84 -8.14 16.05
N GLU A 65 9.32 -9.18 15.37
CA GLU A 65 10.16 -9.07 14.17
C GLU A 65 9.41 -8.33 13.05
N LEU A 66 8.12 -8.65 12.84
CA LEU A 66 7.28 -7.90 11.91
C LEU A 66 7.19 -6.42 12.29
N ALA A 67 6.98 -6.10 13.58
CA ALA A 67 6.96 -4.71 14.04
C ALA A 67 8.29 -3.99 13.75
N GLY A 68 9.43 -4.66 14.00
CA GLY A 68 10.76 -4.14 13.68
C GLY A 68 10.99 -3.91 12.18
N LEU A 69 10.37 -4.73 11.32
CA LEU A 69 10.39 -4.55 9.86
C LEU A 69 9.51 -3.38 9.41
N LEU A 70 8.31 -3.24 9.99
CA LEU A 70 7.33 -2.23 9.59
C LEU A 70 7.65 -0.83 10.16
N GLY A 71 8.15 -0.74 11.39
CA GLY A 71 8.40 0.51 12.10
C GLY A 71 9.20 1.53 11.28
N PRO A 72 10.40 1.18 10.80
CA PRO A 72 11.20 2.08 9.99
C PRO A 72 10.54 2.47 8.67
N ALA A 73 9.62 1.66 8.11
CA ALA A 73 9.06 1.92 6.78
C ALA A 73 8.13 3.15 6.73
N ALA A 74 7.55 3.55 7.86
CA ALA A 74 6.71 4.74 7.98
C ALA A 74 7.49 6.01 8.35
N GLU A 75 8.77 5.89 8.73
CA GLU A 75 9.58 7.06 9.04
C GLU A 75 10.00 7.78 7.76
N PRO A 76 9.85 9.11 7.66
CA PRO A 76 10.46 9.86 6.57
C PRO A 76 11.98 9.65 6.59
N ALA A 77 12.62 9.58 5.42
CA ALA A 77 14.08 9.57 5.39
C ALA A 77 14.62 10.98 5.68
N ASP A 78 15.72 11.05 6.44
CA ASP A 78 16.36 12.32 6.79
C ASP A 78 16.59 13.20 5.55
N GLY A 79 16.16 14.47 5.62
CA GLY A 79 16.40 15.48 4.59
C GLY A 79 15.33 15.64 3.52
N ASP A 80 14.15 15.02 3.65
CA ASP A 80 13.06 15.13 2.65
C ASP A 80 12.13 16.34 2.79
N GLY A 81 12.29 17.15 3.86
CA GLY A 81 11.45 18.32 4.12
C GLY A 81 9.95 18.03 4.28
N GLY A 82 9.56 16.77 4.51
CA GLY A 82 8.16 16.32 4.58
C GLY A 82 7.50 16.06 3.22
N ALA A 83 8.27 16.03 2.12
CA ALA A 83 7.73 15.97 0.75
C ALA A 83 7.15 14.60 0.36
N SER A 84 7.45 13.52 1.09
CA SER A 84 6.84 12.20 0.90
C SER A 84 6.16 11.75 2.19
N ARG A 85 4.97 12.28 2.43
CA ARG A 85 4.18 11.96 3.61
C ARG A 85 3.36 10.68 3.37
N LEU A 86 3.65 9.65 4.16
CA LEU A 86 2.81 8.45 4.27
C LEU A 86 1.81 8.67 5.41
N ASP A 87 0.57 9.03 5.07
CA ASP A 87 -0.47 9.23 6.06
C ASP A 87 -1.32 7.96 6.21
N ALA A 88 -1.08 7.24 7.32
CA ALA A 88 -1.76 6.00 7.66
C ALA A 88 -2.61 6.14 8.92
N ALA A 89 -3.88 5.74 8.84
CA ALA A 89 -4.73 5.54 10.01
C ALA A 89 -4.92 4.03 10.22
N ASN A 90 -4.25 3.44 11.22
CA ASN A 90 -4.50 2.07 11.67
C ASN A 90 -5.13 2.13 13.06
N THR A 91 -6.45 2.02 13.13
CA THR A 91 -7.19 2.24 14.39
C THR A 91 -8.16 1.11 14.67
N LEU A 92 -8.02 0.49 15.84
CA LEU A 92 -9.04 -0.39 16.39
C LEU A 92 -10.06 0.46 17.14
N TRP A 93 -11.29 0.50 16.62
CA TRP A 93 -12.41 1.16 17.27
C TRP A 93 -13.18 0.15 18.11
N LEU A 94 -13.25 0.39 19.41
CA LEU A 94 -13.79 -0.55 20.40
C LEU A 94 -14.99 0.07 21.11
N ARG A 95 -16.01 -0.72 21.44
CA ARG A 95 -17.09 -0.20 22.28
C ARG A 95 -16.58 0.29 23.65
N PRO A 96 -17.18 1.35 24.24
CA PRO A 96 -16.64 1.98 25.44
C PRO A 96 -16.81 1.14 26.72
N ASP A 97 -17.69 0.13 26.71
CA ASP A 97 -17.91 -0.79 27.84
C ASP A 97 -16.80 -1.85 27.98
N PHE A 98 -15.90 -1.96 27.00
CA PHE A 98 -14.75 -2.83 27.08
C PHE A 98 -13.52 -2.10 27.63
N ALA A 99 -13.10 -2.49 28.83
CA ALA A 99 -11.87 -1.98 29.42
C ALA A 99 -10.66 -2.53 28.65
N VAL A 100 -9.82 -1.63 28.13
CA VAL A 100 -8.57 -2.00 27.45
C VAL A 100 -7.56 -2.47 28.48
N ALA A 101 -6.95 -3.63 28.25
CA ALA A 101 -5.94 -4.19 29.15
C ALA A 101 -4.69 -3.29 29.22
N GLU A 102 -4.14 -3.09 30.41
CA GLU A 102 -2.92 -2.27 30.60
C GLU A 102 -1.73 -2.78 29.79
N GLY A 103 -1.54 -4.11 29.73
CA GLY A 103 -0.47 -4.73 28.95
C GLY A 103 -0.57 -4.45 27.45
N PHE A 104 -1.79 -4.41 26.92
CA PHE A 104 -2.04 -4.06 25.51
C PHE A 104 -1.86 -2.57 25.25
N ALA A 105 -2.28 -1.71 26.20
CA ALA A 105 -2.01 -0.29 26.13
C ALA A 105 -0.50 0.04 26.14
N ALA A 106 0.32 -0.79 26.77
CA ALA A 106 1.78 -0.68 26.70
C ALA A 106 2.33 -1.13 25.33
N ALA A 107 1.92 -2.30 24.85
CA ALA A 107 2.35 -2.82 23.54
C ALA A 107 1.95 -1.90 22.37
N LEU A 108 0.79 -1.24 22.47
CA LEU A 108 0.33 -0.23 21.51
C LEU A 108 1.34 0.90 21.26
N ARG A 109 2.07 1.33 22.29
CA ARG A 109 3.03 2.44 22.18
C ARG A 109 4.26 2.08 21.36
N GLU A 110 4.56 0.78 21.26
CA GLU A 110 5.71 0.26 20.53
C GLU A 110 5.32 -0.22 19.11
N TRP A 111 4.01 -0.33 18.83
CA TRP A 111 3.52 -0.82 17.55
C TRP A 111 3.38 0.29 16.50
N PRO A 112 3.94 0.13 15.29
CA PRO A 112 3.95 1.16 14.26
C PRO A 112 2.55 1.63 13.84
N GLY A 113 2.29 2.93 14.03
CA GLY A 113 1.09 3.61 13.52
C GLY A 113 -0.24 3.05 14.03
N ALA A 114 -0.24 2.34 15.16
CA ALA A 114 -1.45 1.78 15.76
C ALA A 114 -2.09 2.73 16.76
N SER A 115 -3.42 2.72 16.81
CA SER A 115 -4.18 3.34 17.88
C SER A 115 -5.44 2.56 18.23
N VAL A 116 -5.94 2.75 19.45
CA VAL A 116 -7.23 2.23 19.89
C VAL A 116 -8.08 3.41 20.30
N ARG A 117 -9.34 3.42 19.87
CA ARG A 117 -10.29 4.51 20.16
C ARG A 117 -11.63 3.94 20.61
N PRO A 118 -12.30 4.56 21.58
CA PRO A 118 -13.67 4.19 21.93
C PRO A 118 -14.66 4.69 20.87
N ALA A 119 -15.70 3.91 20.58
CA ALA A 119 -16.84 4.29 19.74
C ALA A 119 -18.14 3.67 20.27
N ASP A 120 -19.15 4.49 20.58
CA ASP A 120 -20.45 4.02 21.09
C ASP A 120 -21.35 3.50 19.95
N PHE A 121 -21.01 2.31 19.44
CA PHE A 121 -21.81 1.64 18.42
C PHE A 121 -23.21 1.26 18.91
N GLN A 122 -23.35 0.93 20.20
CA GLN A 122 -24.59 0.40 20.76
C GLN A 122 -25.70 1.47 20.85
N ARG A 123 -25.37 2.68 21.29
CA ARG A 123 -26.35 3.75 21.50
C ARG A 123 -26.38 4.78 20.37
N ASP A 124 -25.26 5.02 19.70
CA ASP A 124 -25.14 5.99 18.61
C ASP A 124 -24.23 5.48 17.47
N PRO A 125 -24.64 4.42 16.73
CA PRO A 125 -23.83 3.88 15.64
C PRO A 125 -23.48 4.91 14.56
N GLU A 126 -24.37 5.86 14.27
CA GLU A 126 -24.11 6.93 13.31
C GLU A 126 -23.12 7.98 13.84
N GLY A 127 -23.15 8.28 15.14
CA GLY A 127 -22.12 9.08 15.81
C GLY A 127 -20.76 8.41 15.80
N ALA A 128 -20.70 7.11 16.11
CA ALA A 128 -19.49 6.30 15.99
C ALA A 128 -18.94 6.33 14.55
N ARG A 129 -19.79 6.11 13.55
CA ARG A 129 -19.43 6.21 12.13
C ARG A 129 -18.84 7.57 11.77
N ARG A 130 -19.46 8.67 12.21
CA ARG A 130 -18.95 10.04 11.97
C ARG A 130 -17.61 10.26 12.66
N ALA A 131 -17.42 9.75 13.88
CA ALA A 131 -16.15 9.87 14.61
C ALA A 131 -15.01 9.11 13.91
N VAL A 132 -15.30 7.91 13.41
CA VAL A 132 -14.36 7.12 12.59
C VAL A 132 -13.95 7.89 11.35
N ASN A 133 -14.92 8.37 10.56
CA ASN A 133 -14.64 9.11 9.33
C ASN A 133 -13.90 10.42 9.60
N ALA A 134 -14.23 11.15 10.67
CA ALA A 134 -13.53 12.38 11.02
C ALA A 134 -12.04 12.15 11.34
N LEU A 135 -11.69 11.03 12.00
CA LEU A 135 -10.29 10.68 12.23
C LEU A 135 -9.59 10.35 10.91
N VAL A 136 -10.21 9.54 10.06
CA VAL A 136 -9.64 9.14 8.76
C VAL A 136 -9.45 10.36 7.86
N ASP A 137 -10.45 11.24 7.78
CA ASP A 137 -10.41 12.48 7.02
C ASP A 137 -9.27 13.40 7.48
N ALA A 138 -9.11 13.56 8.80
CA ALA A 138 -8.03 14.35 9.38
C ALA A 138 -6.63 13.76 9.10
N VAL A 139 -6.46 12.46 9.24
CA VAL A 139 -5.18 11.78 8.95
C VAL A 139 -4.84 11.87 7.47
N THR A 140 -5.83 11.65 6.61
CA THR A 140 -5.66 11.64 5.15
C THR A 140 -5.79 13.03 4.52
N SER A 141 -5.85 14.09 5.32
CA SER A 141 -5.93 15.48 4.85
C SER A 141 -7.09 15.73 3.85
N GLY A 142 -8.27 15.16 4.10
CA GLY A 142 -9.46 15.35 3.26
C GLY A 142 -9.65 14.34 2.13
N LEU A 143 -8.72 13.40 1.96
CA LEU A 143 -8.66 12.54 0.78
C LEU A 143 -9.52 11.29 0.91
N ILE A 144 -9.78 10.83 2.13
CA ILE A 144 -10.67 9.71 2.43
C ILE A 144 -11.74 10.20 3.44
N PRO A 145 -12.73 11.00 2.98
CA PRO A 145 -13.70 11.63 3.89
C PRO A 145 -14.78 10.66 4.41
N GLN A 146 -15.00 9.53 3.73
CA GLN A 146 -16.08 8.59 4.04
C GLN A 146 -15.63 7.13 3.88
N LEU A 147 -14.72 6.70 4.76
CA LEU A 147 -14.30 5.30 4.82
C LEU A 147 -15.44 4.36 5.20
N VAL A 148 -16.16 4.67 6.29
CA VAL A 148 -17.29 3.88 6.79
C VAL A 148 -18.60 4.51 6.32
N ARG A 149 -19.34 3.78 5.51
CA ARG A 149 -20.58 4.21 4.88
C ARG A 149 -21.79 3.96 5.79
N PRO A 150 -22.90 4.66 5.58
CA PRO A 150 -24.13 4.40 6.33
C PRO A 150 -24.53 2.91 6.27
N GLY A 151 -24.87 2.33 7.42
CA GLY A 151 -25.33 0.93 7.53
C GLY A 151 -24.23 -0.13 7.68
N GLU A 152 -22.94 0.23 7.63
CA GLU A 152 -21.84 -0.74 7.82
C GLU A 152 -21.43 -0.92 9.28
N VAL A 153 -21.91 -0.06 10.16
CA VAL A 153 -21.84 -0.24 11.61
C VAL A 153 -23.25 -0.23 12.17
N SER A 154 -23.46 -1.01 13.23
CA SER A 154 -24.77 -1.21 13.84
C SER A 154 -24.67 -1.25 15.36
N ALA A 155 -25.82 -1.35 16.03
CA ALA A 155 -25.87 -1.47 17.49
C ALA A 155 -25.17 -2.75 18.03
N ASP A 156 -25.01 -3.76 17.17
CA ASP A 156 -24.36 -5.03 17.52
C ASP A 156 -22.85 -5.00 17.32
N THR A 157 -22.31 -3.98 16.64
CA THR A 157 -20.87 -3.84 16.38
C THR A 157 -20.09 -3.68 17.68
N GLN A 158 -19.14 -4.59 17.93
CA GLN A 158 -18.25 -4.63 19.08
C GLN A 158 -16.92 -3.95 18.81
N ALA A 159 -16.30 -4.26 17.67
CA ALA A 159 -15.07 -3.63 17.24
C ALA A 159 -14.94 -3.59 15.73
N VAL A 160 -14.38 -2.50 15.21
CA VAL A 160 -14.03 -2.37 13.79
C VAL A 160 -12.57 -1.97 13.68
N LEU A 161 -11.83 -2.69 12.86
CA LEU A 161 -10.48 -2.32 12.50
C LEU A 161 -10.51 -1.44 11.25
N VAL A 162 -10.12 -0.18 11.42
CA VAL A 162 -10.16 0.83 10.37
C VAL A 162 -8.75 1.06 9.85
N ASN A 163 -8.62 0.95 8.53
CA ASN A 163 -7.38 1.14 7.83
C ASN A 163 -7.53 2.09 6.64
N ALA A 164 -6.85 3.22 6.66
CA ALA A 164 -6.82 4.14 5.53
C ALA A 164 -5.41 4.58 5.21
N LEU A 165 -5.06 4.58 3.92
CA LEU A 165 -3.78 5.06 3.45
C LEU A 165 -3.93 5.86 2.15
N TYR A 166 -3.39 7.07 2.15
CA TYR A 166 -3.23 7.87 0.94
C TYR A 166 -1.75 8.15 0.71
N THR A 167 -1.32 8.06 -0.54
CA THR A 167 -0.04 8.64 -0.93
C THR A 167 -0.09 9.30 -2.30
N ARG A 168 0.66 10.39 -2.42
CA ARG A 168 1.10 10.95 -3.69
C ARG A 168 2.60 10.75 -3.75
N VAL A 169 3.08 10.06 -4.77
CA VAL A 169 4.51 9.82 -4.90
C VAL A 169 5.19 11.11 -5.36
N ALA A 170 6.15 11.59 -4.59
CA ALA A 170 7.04 12.68 -5.02
C ALA A 170 8.33 12.07 -5.57
N TRP A 171 8.60 12.29 -6.86
CA TRP A 171 9.80 11.77 -7.49
C TRP A 171 11.06 12.48 -7.02
N ARG A 172 12.17 11.73 -6.92
CA ARG A 172 13.50 12.34 -6.77
C ARG A 172 13.89 13.15 -8.01
N SER A 173 13.56 12.60 -9.19
CA SER A 173 13.68 13.26 -10.49
C SER A 173 12.26 13.40 -11.04
N PRO A 174 11.63 14.59 -11.06
CA PRO A 174 10.28 14.77 -11.59
C PRO A 174 10.19 14.49 -13.10
N PHE A 175 8.97 14.30 -13.59
CA PHE A 175 8.69 14.37 -15.02
C PHE A 175 8.46 15.84 -15.39
N ASP A 176 8.84 16.26 -16.60
CA ASP A 176 8.51 17.60 -17.08
C ASP A 176 7.06 17.61 -17.59
N PRO A 177 6.14 18.39 -17.00
CA PRO A 177 4.76 18.49 -17.49
C PRO A 177 4.69 18.95 -18.95
N ALA A 178 5.69 19.67 -19.44
CA ALA A 178 5.78 20.09 -20.84
C ALA A 178 6.01 18.90 -21.79
N ASP A 179 6.50 17.76 -21.32
CA ASP A 179 6.73 16.54 -22.10
C ASP A 179 5.56 15.54 -22.03
N THR A 180 4.59 15.75 -21.15
CA THR A 180 3.39 14.91 -21.09
C THR A 180 2.55 15.07 -22.36
N ARG A 181 2.21 13.94 -23.00
CA ARG A 181 1.45 13.90 -24.26
C ARG A 181 0.37 12.81 -24.21
N PRO A 182 -0.76 12.98 -24.91
CA PRO A 182 -1.68 11.87 -25.17
C PRO A 182 -0.94 10.72 -25.87
N ALA A 183 -1.14 9.50 -25.39
CA ALA A 183 -0.68 8.28 -26.04
C ALA A 183 -1.69 7.14 -25.83
N PRO A 184 -1.73 6.13 -26.71
CA PRO A 184 -2.67 5.03 -26.59
C PRO A 184 -2.33 4.12 -25.40
N PHE A 185 -3.36 3.71 -24.67
CA PHE A 185 -3.32 2.70 -23.62
C PHE A 185 -4.37 1.63 -23.90
N ARG A 186 -3.95 0.37 -23.93
CA ARG A 186 -4.78 -0.80 -24.19
C ARG A 186 -5.45 -1.26 -22.90
N THR A 187 -6.77 -1.10 -22.78
CA THR A 187 -7.56 -1.65 -21.67
C THR A 187 -8.28 -2.94 -22.09
N ALA A 188 -8.94 -3.62 -21.15
CA ALA A 188 -9.84 -4.74 -21.49
C ALA A 188 -11.03 -4.32 -22.38
N GLY A 189 -11.43 -3.04 -22.32
CA GLY A 189 -12.51 -2.48 -23.14
C GLY A 189 -12.06 -1.91 -24.49
N GLY A 190 -10.76 -1.99 -24.82
CA GLY A 190 -10.18 -1.41 -26.03
C GLY A 190 -9.12 -0.35 -25.73
N SER A 191 -8.56 0.24 -26.80
CA SER A 191 -7.53 1.28 -26.70
C SER A 191 -8.15 2.66 -26.50
N ARG A 192 -7.60 3.47 -25.60
CA ARG A 192 -7.96 4.88 -25.39
C ARG A 192 -6.70 5.74 -25.24
N GLU A 193 -6.80 7.03 -25.55
CA GLU A 193 -5.71 7.99 -25.29
C GLU A 193 -5.67 8.35 -23.80
N VAL A 194 -4.47 8.41 -23.22
CA VAL A 194 -4.23 8.78 -21.82
C VAL A 194 -3.05 9.74 -21.73
N ALA A 195 -3.06 10.65 -20.75
CA ALA A 195 -1.95 11.55 -20.50
C ALA A 195 -0.71 10.74 -20.09
N THR A 196 0.30 10.69 -20.95
CA THR A 196 1.49 9.86 -20.78
C THR A 196 2.70 10.74 -20.55
N MET A 197 3.25 10.61 -19.35
CA MET A 197 4.48 11.28 -18.94
C MET A 197 5.67 10.59 -19.61
N TRP A 198 6.72 11.36 -19.88
CA TRP A 198 7.93 10.86 -20.52
C TRP A 198 9.18 11.30 -19.77
N ARG A 199 10.17 10.41 -19.66
CA ARG A 199 11.50 10.75 -19.17
C ARG A 199 12.54 9.79 -19.71
N ARG A 200 13.76 10.30 -19.91
CA ARG A 200 14.96 9.49 -20.13
C ARG A 200 15.93 9.62 -18.95
N GLU A 201 16.29 8.50 -18.34
CA GLU A 201 17.22 8.47 -17.20
C GLU A 201 17.85 7.08 -17.03
N ARG A 202 19.01 7.02 -16.37
CA ARG A 202 19.59 5.77 -15.87
C ARG A 202 18.77 5.22 -14.69
N LEU A 203 17.93 4.22 -14.94
CA LEU A 203 17.04 3.61 -13.94
C LEU A 203 17.43 2.15 -13.66
N ARG A 204 16.96 1.60 -12.52
CA ARG A 204 17.02 0.15 -12.29
C ARG A 204 16.00 -0.51 -13.22
N HIS A 205 16.48 -1.41 -14.07
CA HIS A 205 15.69 -2.12 -15.07
C HIS A 205 16.05 -3.60 -15.12
N ALA A 206 15.06 -4.46 -15.36
CA ALA A 206 15.25 -5.89 -15.58
C ALA A 206 14.12 -6.49 -16.41
N ARG A 207 14.42 -7.62 -17.05
CA ARG A 207 13.43 -8.56 -17.57
C ARG A 207 13.64 -9.91 -16.93
N HIS A 208 12.56 -10.56 -16.49
CA HIS A 208 12.60 -11.88 -15.87
C HIS A 208 11.26 -12.57 -16.04
N ALA A 209 11.27 -13.84 -16.49
CA ALA A 209 10.06 -14.64 -16.67
C ALA A 209 8.96 -13.96 -17.50
N GLY A 210 9.32 -13.21 -18.55
CA GLY A 210 8.39 -12.47 -19.41
C GLY A 210 7.92 -11.13 -18.84
N TRP A 211 8.21 -10.83 -17.57
CA TRP A 211 7.93 -9.54 -16.96
C TRP A 211 9.06 -8.54 -17.18
N GLU A 212 8.72 -7.25 -17.21
CA GLU A 212 9.66 -6.14 -17.29
C GLU A 212 9.48 -5.18 -16.10
N LEU A 213 10.58 -4.84 -15.44
CA LEU A 213 10.63 -3.97 -14.27
C LEU A 213 11.34 -2.66 -14.61
N VAL A 214 10.77 -1.53 -14.16
CA VAL A 214 11.46 -0.25 -14.01
C VAL A 214 11.26 0.24 -12.58
N THR A 215 12.33 0.59 -11.87
CA THR A 215 12.23 1.21 -10.54
C THR A 215 12.53 2.70 -10.62
N LEU A 216 11.57 3.51 -10.19
CA LEU A 216 11.69 4.96 -10.03
C LEU A 216 12.02 5.31 -8.57
N PRO A 217 13.05 6.11 -8.30
CA PRO A 217 13.33 6.61 -6.95
C PRO A 217 12.38 7.77 -6.60
N GLY A 218 11.66 7.62 -5.50
CA GLY A 218 10.93 8.70 -4.84
C GLY A 218 11.80 9.42 -3.80
N LEU A 219 11.26 10.49 -3.21
CA LEU A 219 11.82 11.13 -2.02
C LEU A 219 11.58 10.25 -0.78
N GLY A 220 12.22 10.58 0.35
CA GLY A 220 11.97 9.88 1.62
C GLY A 220 12.40 8.41 1.63
N GLY A 221 13.26 7.98 0.70
CA GLY A 221 13.69 6.58 0.57
C GLY A 221 12.71 5.67 -0.20
N LEU A 222 11.58 6.23 -0.67
CA LEU A 222 10.59 5.52 -1.46
C LEU A 222 11.19 4.99 -2.77
N ALA A 223 10.79 3.78 -3.15
CA ALA A 223 10.99 3.25 -4.48
C ALA A 223 9.66 2.78 -5.05
N VAL A 224 9.41 3.11 -6.31
CA VAL A 224 8.24 2.66 -7.06
C VAL A 224 8.71 1.69 -8.14
N ASP A 225 8.39 0.42 -7.94
CA ASP A 225 8.57 -0.59 -8.96
C ASP A 225 7.34 -0.61 -9.86
N LEU A 226 7.57 -0.43 -11.16
CA LEU A 226 6.57 -0.56 -12.20
C LEU A 226 6.83 -1.86 -12.94
N LEU A 227 5.82 -2.74 -12.98
CA LEU A 227 5.95 -4.09 -13.53
C LEU A 227 4.99 -4.28 -14.69
N LEU A 228 5.55 -4.50 -15.89
CA LEU A 228 4.78 -4.93 -17.05
C LEU A 228 4.68 -6.46 -17.06
N PRO A 229 3.46 -7.03 -17.08
CA PRO A 229 3.26 -8.47 -17.26
C PRO A 229 3.68 -8.93 -18.65
N PRO A 230 3.79 -10.24 -18.91
CA PRO A 230 3.98 -10.76 -20.26
C PRO A 230 2.89 -10.25 -21.22
N GLU A 231 3.23 -10.05 -22.50
CA GLU A 231 2.26 -9.55 -23.47
C GLU A 231 1.10 -10.53 -23.73
N GLU A 232 1.36 -11.83 -23.62
CA GLU A 232 0.34 -12.87 -23.83
C GLU A 232 -0.67 -12.94 -22.68
N ASP A 233 -0.32 -12.42 -21.50
CA ASP A 233 -1.16 -12.42 -20.30
C ASP A 233 -1.08 -11.08 -19.58
N ALA A 234 -1.69 -10.04 -20.17
CA ALA A 234 -1.74 -8.72 -19.57
C ALA A 234 -2.55 -8.66 -18.25
N ALA A 235 -3.31 -9.71 -17.94
CA ALA A 235 -4.08 -9.85 -16.71
C ALA A 235 -3.33 -10.63 -15.61
N ALA A 236 -2.09 -11.03 -15.86
CA ALA A 236 -1.27 -11.74 -14.90
C ALA A 236 -1.19 -10.95 -13.58
N VAL A 237 -1.58 -11.62 -12.49
CA VAL A 237 -1.58 -11.06 -11.14
C VAL A 237 -0.16 -11.02 -10.59
N PHE A 238 0.12 -10.05 -9.74
CA PHE A 238 1.38 -9.92 -9.01
C PHE A 238 1.83 -11.26 -8.36
N ASP A 239 3.03 -11.73 -8.73
CA ASP A 239 3.69 -12.89 -8.12
C ASP A 239 4.96 -12.44 -7.36
N PRO A 240 5.03 -12.65 -6.03
CA PRO A 240 6.22 -12.37 -5.22
C PRO A 240 7.52 -13.00 -5.74
N ARG A 241 7.44 -14.19 -6.34
CA ARG A 241 8.62 -14.91 -6.88
C ARG A 241 9.17 -14.21 -8.12
N VAL A 242 8.29 -13.70 -8.96
CA VAL A 242 8.65 -12.91 -10.14
C VAL A 242 9.31 -11.60 -9.71
N LEU A 243 8.74 -10.89 -8.73
CA LEU A 243 9.34 -9.66 -8.19
C LEU A 243 10.76 -9.90 -7.67
N ALA A 244 10.97 -10.96 -6.88
CA ALA A 244 12.29 -11.32 -6.36
C ALA A 244 13.30 -11.68 -7.48
N GLY A 245 12.82 -12.32 -8.56
CA GLY A 245 13.63 -12.56 -9.76
C GLY A 245 14.02 -11.26 -10.47
N LEU A 246 13.06 -10.34 -10.65
CA LEU A 246 13.29 -9.03 -11.25
C LEU A 246 14.27 -8.18 -10.44
N HIS A 247 14.13 -8.11 -9.11
CA HIS A 247 15.07 -7.37 -8.24
C HIS A 247 16.50 -7.90 -8.33
N ARG A 248 16.67 -9.23 -8.37
CA ARG A 248 18.00 -9.85 -8.54
C ARG A 248 18.62 -9.60 -9.92
N ALA A 249 17.79 -9.54 -10.96
CA ALA A 249 18.24 -9.26 -12.32
C ALA A 249 18.45 -7.76 -12.60
N ALA A 250 17.90 -6.88 -11.75
CA ALA A 250 17.88 -5.44 -11.98
C ALA A 250 19.27 -4.81 -11.94
N SER A 251 19.58 -4.04 -12.97
CA SER A 251 20.82 -3.27 -13.08
C SER A 251 20.54 -1.85 -13.57
N GLY A 252 21.54 -0.97 -13.46
CA GLY A 252 21.41 0.40 -13.95
C GLY A 252 21.48 0.46 -15.48
N THR A 253 20.41 0.92 -16.11
CA THR A 253 20.23 0.95 -17.57
C THR A 253 19.70 2.31 -17.99
N GLU A 254 20.17 2.84 -19.12
CA GLU A 254 19.54 4.02 -19.74
C GLU A 254 18.14 3.61 -20.23
N VAL A 255 17.09 4.18 -19.64
CA VAL A 255 15.70 3.87 -19.97
C VAL A 255 15.03 5.11 -20.53
N GLU A 256 14.31 4.94 -21.63
CA GLU A 256 13.33 5.90 -22.13
C GLU A 256 11.94 5.41 -21.70
N LEU A 257 11.37 6.06 -20.68
CA LEU A 257 10.17 5.64 -19.98
C LEU A 257 8.96 6.44 -20.44
N PHE A 258 7.89 5.74 -20.81
CA PHE A 258 6.56 6.29 -21.03
C PHE A 258 5.61 5.73 -19.96
N LEU A 259 5.08 6.60 -19.10
CA LEU A 259 4.26 6.22 -17.95
C LEU A 259 2.97 7.06 -17.93
N PRO A 260 1.78 6.46 -18.02
CA PRO A 260 0.53 7.18 -17.83
C PRO A 260 0.49 7.89 -16.48
N ARG A 261 -0.08 9.09 -16.44
CA ARG A 261 -0.62 9.65 -15.21
C ARG A 261 -1.79 8.78 -14.78
N PHE A 262 -1.86 8.40 -13.51
CA PHE A 262 -2.97 7.59 -13.02
C PHE A 262 -3.33 7.88 -11.57
N ALA A 263 -4.58 7.64 -11.26
CA ALA A 263 -5.09 7.55 -9.90
C ALA A 263 -5.90 6.27 -9.78
N VAL A 264 -5.54 5.43 -8.81
CA VAL A 264 -6.26 4.19 -8.51
C VAL A 264 -6.68 4.24 -7.05
N GLY A 265 -7.92 3.81 -6.80
CA GLY A 265 -8.51 3.78 -5.48
C GLY A 265 -9.31 2.50 -5.28
N TRP A 266 -9.22 1.91 -4.10
CA TRP A 266 -10.08 0.80 -3.72
C TRP A 266 -10.45 0.91 -2.26
N ARG A 267 -11.68 0.50 -1.98
CA ARG A 267 -12.28 0.50 -0.66
C ARG A 267 -13.11 -0.76 -0.50
N GLY A 268 -12.98 -1.43 0.63
CA GLY A 268 -13.81 -2.59 0.93
C GLY A 268 -13.54 -3.21 2.30
N SER A 269 -14.42 -4.13 2.67
CA SER A 269 -14.18 -5.04 3.77
C SER A 269 -13.12 -6.07 3.37
N LEU A 270 -12.20 -6.34 4.28
CA LEU A 270 -11.21 -7.40 4.18
C LEU A 270 -11.63 -8.67 4.92
N LEU A 271 -12.79 -8.70 5.60
CA LEU A 271 -13.23 -9.85 6.38
C LEU A 271 -13.25 -11.13 5.54
N GLU A 272 -13.98 -11.15 4.42
CA GLU A 272 -14.08 -12.34 3.60
C GLU A 272 -12.74 -12.76 2.95
N PRO A 273 -11.97 -11.86 2.33
CA PRO A 273 -10.63 -12.18 1.83
C PRO A 273 -9.70 -12.77 2.90
N LEU A 274 -9.71 -12.22 4.12
CA LEU A 274 -8.89 -12.70 5.23
C LEU A 274 -9.36 -14.06 5.75
N ALA A 275 -10.67 -14.25 5.88
CA ALA A 275 -11.27 -15.54 6.26
C ALA A 275 -10.99 -16.64 5.24
N GLY A 276 -11.00 -16.30 3.95
CA GLY A 276 -10.60 -17.18 2.86
C GLY A 276 -9.13 -17.61 2.93
N LEU A 277 -8.27 -16.75 3.50
CA LEU A 277 -6.83 -17.02 3.70
C LEU A 277 -6.49 -17.68 5.03
N GLY A 278 -7.48 -17.98 5.86
CA GLY A 278 -7.32 -18.73 7.11
C GLY A 278 -7.40 -17.90 8.39
N VAL A 279 -7.59 -16.58 8.32
CA VAL A 279 -7.82 -15.72 9.50
C VAL A 279 -9.31 -15.69 9.80
N ARG A 280 -9.78 -16.55 10.72
CA ARG A 280 -11.22 -16.80 10.92
C ARG A 280 -11.66 -16.59 12.36
N GLU A 281 -10.87 -17.07 13.31
CA GLU A 281 -11.30 -17.07 14.72
C GLU A 281 -11.55 -15.66 15.22
N VAL A 282 -10.73 -14.69 14.78
CA VAL A 282 -10.83 -13.26 15.16
C VAL A 282 -12.17 -12.61 14.80
N PHE A 283 -12.86 -13.15 13.78
CA PHE A 283 -14.16 -12.67 13.31
C PHE A 283 -15.34 -13.44 13.92
N SER A 284 -15.08 -14.35 14.86
CA SER A 284 -16.07 -15.26 15.43
C SER A 284 -16.18 -15.11 16.94
N ASP A 285 -17.22 -15.69 17.52
CA ASP A 285 -17.41 -15.67 18.98
C ASP A 285 -16.39 -16.54 19.75
N ARG A 286 -15.52 -17.27 19.02
CA ARG A 286 -14.38 -18.01 19.57
C ARG A 286 -13.08 -17.19 19.60
N ALA A 287 -13.13 -15.92 19.21
CA ALA A 287 -11.97 -15.04 19.20
C ALA A 287 -11.35 -14.94 20.60
N GLU A 288 -10.05 -15.24 20.69
CA GLU A 288 -9.28 -15.20 21.93
C GLU A 288 -8.58 -13.83 22.07
N LEU A 289 -9.35 -12.77 22.34
CA LEU A 289 -8.88 -11.37 22.42
C LEU A 289 -8.81 -10.82 23.85
N SER A 290 -8.62 -11.70 24.85
CA SER A 290 -8.54 -11.32 26.26
C SER A 290 -7.34 -10.42 26.59
N GLY A 291 -6.32 -10.43 25.74
CA GLY A 291 -5.20 -9.48 25.82
C GLY A 291 -5.62 -8.06 25.46
N ILE A 292 -6.66 -7.85 24.64
CA ILE A 292 -7.21 -6.52 24.33
C ILE A 292 -8.14 -6.06 25.44
N THR A 293 -9.10 -6.90 25.82
CA THR A 293 -10.03 -6.62 26.92
C THR A 293 -10.24 -7.87 27.77
N PRO A 294 -9.87 -7.85 29.07
CA PRO A 294 -9.99 -9.03 29.92
C PRO A 294 -11.42 -9.23 30.44
N SER A 295 -12.28 -8.22 30.30
CA SER A 295 -13.58 -8.15 30.95
C SER A 295 -14.75 -8.69 30.12
N ALA A 296 -14.54 -9.05 28.85
CA ALA A 296 -15.60 -9.50 27.96
C ALA A 296 -15.08 -10.38 26.82
N ALA A 297 -15.98 -11.18 26.25
CA ALA A 297 -15.75 -11.79 24.94
C ALA A 297 -15.81 -10.69 23.88
N LEU A 298 -14.76 -10.60 23.05
CA LEU A 298 -14.61 -9.61 22.00
C LEU A 298 -14.32 -10.33 20.69
N LYS A 299 -14.93 -9.86 19.60
CA LYS A 299 -14.54 -10.19 18.23
C LYS A 299 -14.34 -8.92 17.42
N VAL A 300 -13.63 -9.05 16.29
CA VAL A 300 -13.56 -8.00 15.27
C VAL A 300 -14.72 -8.22 14.31
N ASP A 301 -15.62 -7.26 14.17
CA ASP A 301 -16.80 -7.39 13.30
C ASP A 301 -16.47 -7.12 11.83
N ASP A 302 -15.52 -6.23 11.57
CA ASP A 302 -15.04 -5.96 10.22
C ASP A 302 -13.62 -5.36 10.22
N VAL A 303 -12.94 -5.49 9.07
CA VAL A 303 -11.70 -4.81 8.73
C VAL A 303 -11.95 -3.97 7.48
N ILE A 304 -12.15 -2.67 7.66
CA ILE A 304 -12.47 -1.77 6.55
C ILE A 304 -11.18 -1.11 6.08
N HIS A 305 -10.83 -1.34 4.80
CA HIS A 305 -9.65 -0.77 4.17
C HIS A 305 -10.02 0.17 3.02
N GLU A 306 -9.34 1.30 2.95
CA GLU A 306 -9.29 2.14 1.75
C GLU A 306 -7.87 2.61 1.46
N ALA A 307 -7.49 2.50 0.19
CA ALA A 307 -6.24 2.99 -0.31
C ALA A 307 -6.45 3.80 -1.58
N VAL A 308 -5.70 4.88 -1.69
CA VAL A 308 -5.65 5.70 -2.90
C VAL A 308 -4.18 5.98 -3.23
N LEU A 309 -3.80 5.62 -4.46
CA LEU A 309 -2.48 5.89 -5.01
C LEU A 309 -2.63 6.81 -6.21
N ARG A 310 -1.94 7.95 -6.14
CA ARG A 310 -1.84 8.92 -7.23
C ARG A 310 -0.41 9.06 -7.70
N VAL A 311 -0.22 8.96 -9.01
CA VAL A 311 1.04 9.13 -9.73
C VAL A 311 0.84 10.21 -10.79
N ASP A 312 1.58 11.30 -10.65
CA ASP A 312 1.62 12.44 -11.58
C ASP A 312 3.07 12.93 -11.73
N GLU A 313 3.28 14.05 -12.42
CA GLU A 313 4.60 14.58 -12.75
C GLU A 313 5.40 15.07 -11.52
N THR A 314 4.74 15.26 -10.37
CA THR A 314 5.24 16.01 -9.21
C THR A 314 6.51 15.39 -8.59
N GLY A 315 7.50 16.23 -8.31
CA GLY A 315 8.69 15.92 -7.51
C GLY A 315 9.08 17.10 -6.61
N ALA A 316 10.22 17.02 -5.93
CA ALA A 316 10.69 18.11 -5.05
C ALA A 316 10.74 19.46 -5.79
N GLU A 317 10.08 20.50 -5.24
CA GLU A 317 10.29 21.89 -5.67
C GLU A 317 11.78 22.25 -5.48
N GLY A 318 12.52 22.34 -6.59
CA GLY A 318 13.94 22.69 -6.62
C GLY A 318 14.84 21.72 -7.41
N ALA A 319 14.46 20.45 -7.56
CA ALA A 319 15.26 19.49 -8.35
C ALA A 319 15.27 19.83 -9.85
N ALA A 320 14.17 20.38 -10.36
CA ALA A 320 14.04 20.83 -11.75
C ALA A 320 15.03 21.96 -12.10
N ALA A 321 15.36 22.83 -11.14
CA ALA A 321 16.27 23.96 -11.36
C ALA A 321 17.75 23.53 -11.41
N THR A 322 18.13 22.39 -10.83
CA THR A 322 19.53 21.93 -10.80
C THR A 322 19.88 21.07 -12.02
N ALA A 323 18.91 20.34 -12.58
CA ALA A 323 19.08 19.58 -13.82
C ALA A 323 19.31 20.50 -15.04
N ALA A 324 18.71 21.70 -15.05
CA ALA A 324 18.87 22.69 -16.10
C ALA A 324 20.30 23.27 -16.22
N THR A 325 21.16 23.08 -15.21
CA THR A 325 22.46 23.78 -15.11
C THR A 325 23.68 22.86 -15.29
N MET A 326 23.49 21.56 -15.49
CA MET A 326 24.61 20.64 -15.74
C MET A 326 24.88 20.50 -17.24
N VAL A 327 25.72 21.40 -17.76
CA VAL A 327 26.37 21.20 -19.06
C VAL A 327 27.52 20.21 -18.88
N LEU A 328 27.36 18.98 -19.38
CA LEU A 328 28.43 17.99 -19.43
C LEU A 328 29.37 18.29 -20.60
N THR A 329 30.65 18.45 -20.30
CA THR A 329 31.76 18.60 -21.26
C THR A 329 32.42 17.24 -21.54
N ALA A 330 31.72 16.34 -22.24
CA ALA A 330 32.33 15.23 -22.96
C ALA A 330 31.31 14.54 -23.87
N VAL A 331 31.64 14.34 -25.15
CA VAL A 331 30.84 13.51 -26.07
C VAL A 331 31.19 12.05 -25.82
N VAL A 332 30.51 11.43 -24.85
CA VAL A 332 30.34 9.98 -24.82
C VAL A 332 29.03 9.70 -25.52
N VAL A 333 29.05 8.97 -26.64
CA VAL A 333 27.81 8.49 -27.27
C VAL A 333 27.16 7.54 -26.26
N PRO A 334 26.05 7.90 -25.62
CA PRO A 334 25.41 7.01 -24.66
C PRO A 334 24.92 5.78 -25.44
N PRO A 335 24.91 4.58 -24.84
CA PRO A 335 24.23 3.44 -25.43
C PRO A 335 22.77 3.81 -25.77
N GLU A 336 22.22 3.21 -26.83
CA GLU A 336 20.80 3.37 -27.15
C GLU A 336 19.96 3.00 -25.92
N PRO A 337 19.01 3.86 -25.51
CA PRO A 337 18.21 3.60 -24.33
C PRO A 337 17.27 2.41 -24.58
N VAL A 338 17.00 1.64 -23.53
CA VAL A 338 15.91 0.66 -23.54
C VAL A 338 14.60 1.43 -23.43
N VAL A 339 13.73 1.28 -24.42
CA VAL A 339 12.44 1.95 -24.43
C VAL A 339 11.39 1.09 -23.71
N VAL A 340 10.77 1.64 -22.68
CA VAL A 340 9.75 0.95 -21.86
C VAL A 340 8.47 1.76 -21.87
N ARG A 341 7.36 1.15 -22.31
CA ARG A 341 6.05 1.78 -22.41
C ARG A 341 5.04 1.08 -21.53
N PHE A 342 4.46 1.81 -20.59
CA PHE A 342 3.34 1.36 -19.80
C PHE A 342 2.02 1.67 -20.52
N ASP A 343 1.81 1.06 -21.69
CA ASP A 343 0.68 1.27 -22.60
C ASP A 343 -0.41 0.19 -22.51
N ARG A 344 -0.38 -0.60 -21.45
CA ARG A 344 -1.29 -1.72 -21.16
C ARG A 344 -1.27 -2.03 -19.66
N PRO A 345 -2.15 -2.89 -19.13
CA PRO A 345 -2.24 -3.11 -17.69
C PRO A 345 -0.90 -3.49 -17.06
N PHE A 346 -0.62 -2.90 -15.91
CA PHE A 346 0.65 -3.05 -15.21
C PHE A 346 0.43 -3.07 -13.70
N ALA A 347 1.40 -3.65 -12.98
CA ALA A 347 1.42 -3.65 -11.52
C ALA A 347 2.37 -2.58 -10.99
N VAL A 348 2.06 -2.05 -9.81
CA VAL A 348 2.86 -1.03 -9.12
C VAL A 348 3.11 -1.49 -7.70
N VAL A 349 4.38 -1.47 -7.30
CA VAL A 349 4.79 -1.72 -5.91
C VAL A 349 5.50 -0.49 -5.38
N VAL A 350 4.85 0.22 -4.45
CA VAL A 350 5.50 1.30 -3.70
C VAL A 350 6.09 0.69 -2.45
N ARG A 351 7.40 0.85 -2.24
CA ARG A 351 8.11 0.22 -1.13
C ARG A 351 9.06 1.18 -0.43
N ASN A 352 9.29 0.91 0.85
CA ASN A 352 10.28 1.59 1.66
C ASN A 352 10.91 0.62 2.65
N ARG A 353 12.25 0.67 2.80
CA ARG A 353 13.01 -0.14 3.78
C ARG A 353 12.57 -1.63 3.87
N GLY A 354 12.21 -2.23 2.72
CA GLY A 354 11.79 -3.63 2.63
C GLY A 354 10.29 -3.91 2.85
N ALA A 355 9.50 -2.94 3.31
CA ALA A 355 8.05 -3.05 3.40
C ALA A 355 7.37 -2.66 2.08
N VAL A 356 6.21 -3.29 1.80
CA VAL A 356 5.35 -2.92 0.66
C VAL A 356 4.27 -1.96 1.16
N LEU A 357 4.41 -0.69 0.83
CA LEU A 357 3.47 0.37 1.22
C LEU A 357 2.21 0.34 0.37
N PHE A 358 2.34 0.13 -0.93
CA PHE A 358 1.20 -0.06 -1.83
C PHE A 358 1.49 -1.17 -2.82
N LEU A 359 0.46 -1.94 -3.11
CA LEU A 359 0.42 -2.87 -4.23
C LEU A 359 -0.82 -2.56 -5.07
N ALA A 360 -0.61 -2.20 -6.33
CA ALA A 360 -1.67 -1.86 -7.26
C ALA A 360 -1.59 -2.64 -8.56
N GLN A 361 -2.76 -2.90 -9.15
CA GLN A 361 -2.95 -3.31 -10.53
C GLN A 361 -3.71 -2.19 -11.25
N VAL A 362 -3.06 -1.58 -12.24
CA VAL A 362 -3.63 -0.51 -13.06
C VAL A 362 -4.05 -1.11 -14.38
N ALA A 363 -5.35 -1.31 -14.61
CA ALA A 363 -5.86 -1.79 -15.91
C ALA A 363 -6.54 -0.70 -16.76
N ASP A 364 -6.92 0.41 -16.15
CA ASP A 364 -7.25 1.66 -16.82
C ASP A 364 -6.69 2.81 -15.95
N PRO A 365 -5.73 3.61 -16.45
CA PRO A 365 -5.15 4.71 -15.67
C PRO A 365 -6.13 5.88 -15.46
N GLY A 366 -7.25 5.92 -16.20
CA GLY A 366 -8.19 7.05 -16.20
C GLY A 366 -7.58 8.32 -16.81
N ASP A 367 -8.24 9.47 -16.60
CA ASP A 367 -7.72 10.77 -17.06
C ASP A 367 -6.77 11.44 -16.03
N GLY A 368 -6.54 10.79 -14.89
CA GLY A 368 -5.64 11.22 -13.79
C GLY A 368 -6.18 12.32 -12.91
#